data_AF-A0A2S7PXP5-F1
#
_entry.id   AF-A0A2S7PXP5-F1
#
_cell.length_a   1.000
_cell.length_b   1.000
_cell.length_c   1.000
_cell.angle_alpha   90.00
_cell.angle_beta   90.00
_cell.angle_gamma   90.00
#
_symmetry.space_group_name_H-M   'P 1'
#
loop_
_entity.id
_entity.type
_entity.pdbx_description
1 polymer ?
#
loop_
_entity_poly.entity_id
_entity_poly.type
_entity_poly.pdbx_seq_one_letter_code
_entity_poly.pdbx_strand_id
1 'polypeptide(L)'
;MAAPQTHSPSPSPPPHPPIPLTPGPRARRLTKIYQDSISSSLRSISYPAFSSCFPTIAANAPEALKAVHAQMVQRLERFALDEFDQILEERKVVLRLNEWEGVLEGARRRRARGVDEEGGGGGEVAPHTLPAPAIISAHLAPIYATQQSQLNAKLQTTQSQNAILAEEIKKQREEIERLLRSVEGVVEDLDRANESFGMEVNGLSREALGAEGILRDV
;
A
#
# COMPACT_ATOMS: atom_id res chain seq x y z
N MET A 1 -34.64 -6.32 20.03
CA MET A 1 -33.76 -7.20 19.23
C MET A 1 -32.47 -6.44 19.00
N ALA A 2 -31.42 -6.75 19.75
CA ALA A 2 -30.16 -5.99 19.75
C ALA A 2 -29.26 -6.48 18.59
N ALA A 3 -28.81 -5.56 17.75
CA ALA A 3 -27.89 -5.86 16.67
C ALA A 3 -26.45 -6.08 17.21
N PRO A 4 -25.71 -7.08 16.73
CA PRO A 4 -24.35 -7.33 17.18
C PRO A 4 -23.38 -6.32 16.58
N GLN A 5 -22.52 -5.73 17.43
CA GLN A 5 -21.45 -4.84 17.02
C GLN A 5 -20.30 -5.65 16.41
N THR A 6 -19.93 -5.36 15.17
CA THR A 6 -18.74 -5.91 14.53
C THR A 6 -17.51 -5.11 14.97
N HIS A 7 -16.69 -5.70 15.83
CA HIS A 7 -15.36 -5.19 16.15
C HIS A 7 -14.48 -5.21 14.88
N SER A 8 -13.99 -4.04 14.47
CA SER A 8 -13.00 -3.91 13.40
C SER A 8 -11.60 -4.19 13.95
N PRO A 9 -10.84 -5.17 13.40
CA PRO A 9 -9.47 -5.42 13.83
C PRO A 9 -8.53 -4.32 13.35
N SER A 10 -7.63 -3.92 14.25
CA SER A 10 -6.55 -2.94 14.05
C SER A 10 -5.80 -3.13 12.73
N PRO A 11 -5.55 -2.07 11.93
CA PRO A 11 -4.81 -2.19 10.68
C PRO A 11 -3.33 -2.44 11.00
N SER A 12 -2.86 -3.66 10.74
CA SER A 12 -1.44 -3.97 10.73
C SER A 12 -0.69 -3.02 9.77
N PRO A 13 0.54 -2.61 10.09
CA PRO A 13 1.34 -1.76 9.22
C PRO A 13 1.51 -2.43 7.84
N PRO A 14 1.54 -1.66 6.74
CA PRO A 14 1.68 -2.22 5.41
C PRO A 14 2.98 -3.03 5.30
N PRO A 15 2.94 -4.20 4.64
CA PRO A 15 4.11 -5.06 4.50
C PRO A 15 5.22 -4.30 3.78
N HIS A 16 6.44 -4.40 4.31
CA HIS A 16 7.62 -3.86 3.63
C HIS A 16 7.72 -4.44 2.21
N PRO A 17 8.11 -3.63 1.20
CA PRO A 17 8.25 -4.11 -0.16
C PRO A 17 9.19 -5.33 -0.19
N PRO A 18 8.91 -6.36 -1.02
CA PRO A 18 9.73 -7.56 -1.06
C PRO A 18 11.17 -7.18 -1.45
N ILE A 19 12.09 -7.37 -0.52
CA ILE A 19 13.51 -7.14 -0.75
C ILE A 19 14.00 -8.30 -1.64
N PRO A 20 14.72 -8.02 -2.74
CA PRO A 20 15.25 -9.08 -3.58
C PRO A 20 16.20 -9.95 -2.74
N LEU A 21 15.98 -11.27 -2.75
CA LEU A 21 16.93 -12.26 -2.23
C LEU A 21 18.21 -12.33 -3.09
N THR A 22 18.19 -11.68 -4.26
CA THR A 22 19.32 -11.60 -5.18
C THR A 22 20.47 -10.81 -4.54
N PRO A 23 21.71 -11.30 -4.58
CA PRO A 23 22.85 -10.58 -4.01
C PRO A 23 23.06 -9.19 -4.63
N GLY A 24 22.92 -8.15 -3.80
CA GLY A 24 23.25 -6.77 -4.14
C GLY A 24 24.77 -6.52 -4.23
N PRO A 25 25.20 -5.28 -4.56
CA PRO A 25 26.60 -4.97 -4.85
C PRO A 25 27.53 -5.31 -3.68
N ARG A 26 27.08 -5.08 -2.45
CA ARG A 26 27.87 -5.36 -1.25
C ARG A 26 27.88 -6.83 -0.88
N ALA A 27 26.75 -7.53 -1.02
CA ALA A 27 26.69 -8.97 -0.83
C ALA A 27 27.65 -9.69 -1.80
N ARG A 28 27.68 -9.28 -3.08
CA ARG A 28 28.63 -9.80 -4.07
C ARG A 28 30.09 -9.56 -3.69
N ARG A 29 30.40 -8.37 -3.16
CA ARG A 29 31.75 -8.04 -2.68
C ARG A 29 32.13 -8.89 -1.48
N LEU A 30 31.23 -9.10 -0.53
CA LEU A 30 31.46 -9.99 0.62
C LEU A 30 31.78 -11.40 0.13
N THR A 31 30.97 -11.93 -0.81
CA THR A 31 31.21 -13.24 -1.43
C THR A 31 32.58 -13.37 -2.04
N LYS A 32 32.94 -12.38 -2.86
CA LYS A 32 34.26 -12.34 -3.48
C LYS A 32 35.39 -12.33 -2.45
N ILE A 33 35.28 -11.50 -1.41
CA ILE A 33 36.35 -11.32 -0.41
C ILE A 33 36.61 -12.61 0.37
N TYR A 34 35.57 -13.33 0.81
CA TYR A 34 35.81 -14.57 1.57
C TYR A 34 36.33 -15.71 0.68
N GLN A 35 35.87 -15.80 -0.57
CA GLN A 35 36.41 -16.78 -1.53
C GLN A 35 37.89 -16.49 -1.84
N ASP A 36 38.23 -15.22 -2.07
CA ASP A 36 39.61 -14.79 -2.31
C ASP A 36 40.49 -15.03 -1.07
N SER A 37 39.98 -14.82 0.15
CA SER A 37 40.74 -15.05 1.38
C SER A 37 40.96 -16.52 1.70
N ILE A 38 39.96 -17.39 1.48
CA ILE A 38 40.09 -18.85 1.63
C ILE A 38 41.12 -19.38 0.63
N SER A 39 40.98 -19.04 -0.65
CA SER A 39 41.92 -19.48 -1.68
C SER A 39 43.34 -18.98 -1.40
N SER A 40 43.49 -17.74 -0.91
CA SER A 40 44.79 -17.20 -0.50
C SER A 40 45.39 -17.95 0.70
N SER A 41 44.57 -18.29 1.69
CA SER A 41 45.01 -19.02 2.88
C SER A 41 45.44 -20.44 2.52
N LEU A 42 44.69 -21.13 1.66
CA LEU A 42 45.03 -22.47 1.19
C LEU A 42 46.29 -22.50 0.33
N ARG A 43 46.54 -21.46 -0.49
CA ARG A 43 47.79 -21.32 -1.25
C ARG A 43 49.03 -21.26 -0.35
N SER A 44 48.90 -20.77 0.89
CA SER A 44 50.01 -20.76 1.85
C SER A 44 50.41 -22.17 2.30
N ILE A 45 49.48 -23.13 2.25
CA ILE A 45 49.70 -24.55 2.56
C ILE A 45 50.30 -25.24 1.32
N SER A 46 51.48 -24.79 0.90
CA SER A 46 52.16 -25.34 -0.27
C SER A 46 52.68 -26.76 0.00
N TYR A 47 52.70 -27.60 -1.04
CA TYR A 47 53.23 -28.97 -0.92
C TYR A 47 54.69 -29.03 -0.43
N PRO A 48 55.63 -28.15 -0.86
CA PRO A 48 56.99 -28.15 -0.33
C PRO A 48 57.04 -27.97 1.19
N ALA A 49 56.32 -26.97 1.72
CA ALA A 49 56.24 -26.72 3.17
C ALA A 49 55.57 -27.88 3.93
N PHE A 50 54.56 -28.51 3.31
CA PHE A 50 53.90 -29.69 3.89
C PHE A 50 54.85 -30.90 3.92
N SER A 51 55.53 -31.19 2.81
CA SER A 51 56.44 -32.33 2.69
C SER A 51 57.67 -32.24 3.60
N SER A 52 58.17 -31.03 3.89
CA SER A 52 59.27 -30.84 4.84
C SER A 52 58.94 -31.26 6.26
N CYS A 53 57.65 -31.26 6.64
CA CYS A 53 57.19 -31.74 7.94
C CYS A 53 57.11 -33.28 8.02
N PHE A 54 57.15 -33.97 6.86
CA PHE A 54 57.03 -35.43 6.76
C PHE A 54 58.15 -36.05 5.91
N PRO A 55 59.44 -35.83 6.26
CA PRO A 55 60.57 -36.19 5.41
C PRO A 55 60.65 -37.70 5.10
N THR A 56 60.34 -38.56 6.08
CA THR A 56 60.38 -40.02 5.92
C THR A 56 59.34 -40.52 4.91
N ILE A 57 58.13 -39.97 4.95
CA ILE A 57 57.04 -40.35 4.04
C ILE A 57 57.26 -39.73 2.66
N ALA A 58 57.79 -38.51 2.60
CA ALA A 58 58.14 -37.84 1.35
C ALA A 58 59.19 -38.63 0.55
N ALA A 59 60.15 -39.29 1.23
CA ALA A 59 61.15 -40.13 0.59
C ALA A 59 60.58 -41.49 0.14
N ASN A 60 59.75 -42.13 0.97
CA ASN A 60 59.29 -43.50 0.75
C ASN A 60 58.02 -43.61 -0.10
N ALA A 61 57.16 -42.60 -0.08
CA ALA A 61 55.86 -42.60 -0.76
C ALA A 61 55.43 -41.16 -1.17
N PRO A 62 56.16 -40.49 -2.07
CA PRO A 62 55.89 -39.09 -2.45
C PRO A 62 54.50 -38.90 -3.07
N GLU A 63 54.06 -39.84 -3.90
CA GLU A 63 52.75 -39.76 -4.57
C GLU A 63 51.58 -39.91 -3.60
N ALA A 64 51.70 -40.79 -2.60
CA ALA A 64 50.70 -40.91 -1.54
C ALA A 64 50.61 -39.63 -0.70
N LEU A 65 51.76 -39.01 -0.39
CA LEU A 65 51.80 -37.76 0.37
C LEU A 65 51.20 -36.59 -0.43
N LYS A 66 51.45 -36.51 -1.75
CA LYS A 66 50.81 -35.53 -2.63
C LYS A 66 49.30 -35.70 -2.67
N ALA A 67 48.82 -36.95 -2.79
CA ALA A 67 47.40 -37.25 -2.79
C ALA A 67 46.72 -36.82 -1.48
N VAL A 68 47.33 -37.11 -0.34
CA VAL A 68 46.83 -36.69 0.99
C VAL A 68 46.80 -35.16 1.10
N HIS A 69 47.87 -34.46 0.69
CA HIS A 69 47.91 -33.01 0.71
C HIS A 69 46.82 -32.38 -0.17
N ALA A 70 46.67 -32.86 -1.41
CA ALA A 70 45.64 -32.39 -2.33
C ALA A 70 44.23 -32.63 -1.79
N GLN A 71 43.97 -33.83 -1.24
CA GLN A 71 42.68 -34.17 -0.63
C GLN A 71 42.39 -33.30 0.61
N MET A 72 43.40 -33.04 1.44
CA MET A 72 43.28 -32.19 2.63
C MET A 72 42.89 -30.76 2.22
N VAL A 73 43.63 -30.16 1.29
CA VAL A 73 43.37 -28.80 0.80
C VAL A 73 41.98 -28.70 0.19
N GLN A 74 41.62 -29.65 -0.68
CA GLN A 74 40.30 -29.68 -1.34
C GLN A 74 39.15 -29.83 -0.34
N ARG A 75 39.31 -30.70 0.67
CA ARG A 75 38.27 -30.92 1.68
C ARG A 75 38.11 -29.70 2.59
N LEU A 76 39.23 -29.06 2.96
CA LEU A 76 39.21 -27.86 3.78
C LEU A 76 38.56 -26.68 3.03
N GLU A 77 38.86 -26.53 1.74
CA GLU A 77 38.22 -25.53 0.88
C GLU A 77 36.71 -25.71 0.84
N ARG A 78 36.27 -26.93 0.53
CA ARG A 78 34.84 -27.25 0.38
C ARG A 78 34.10 -27.07 1.70
N PHE A 79 34.66 -27.59 2.80
CA PHE A 79 34.10 -27.42 4.14
C PHE A 79 33.97 -25.95 4.52
N ALA A 80 35.01 -25.13 4.27
CA ALA A 80 34.95 -23.71 4.59
C ALA A 80 33.86 -22.99 3.78
N LEU A 81 33.77 -23.26 2.46
CA LEU A 81 32.75 -22.64 1.61
C LEU A 81 31.33 -23.02 2.03
N ASP A 82 31.09 -24.30 2.30
CA ASP A 82 29.78 -24.81 2.73
C ASP A 82 29.35 -24.17 4.07
N GLU A 83 30.27 -24.06 5.05
CA GLU A 83 30.01 -23.41 6.33
C GLU A 83 29.74 -21.91 6.18
N PHE A 84 30.47 -21.22 5.29
CA PHE A 84 30.20 -19.80 5.02
C PHE A 84 28.81 -19.62 4.40
N ASP A 85 28.43 -20.47 3.46
CA ASP A 85 27.11 -20.40 2.83
C ASP A 85 26.00 -20.65 3.86
N GLN A 86 26.17 -21.64 4.74
CA GLN A 86 25.25 -21.87 5.86
C GLN A 86 25.13 -20.64 6.79
N ILE A 87 26.25 -20.03 7.17
CA ILE A 87 26.25 -18.81 8.00
C ILE A 87 25.52 -17.65 7.32
N LEU A 88 25.71 -17.49 6.00
CA LEU A 88 25.06 -16.44 5.22
C LEU A 88 23.53 -16.63 5.20
N GLU A 89 23.06 -17.87 5.09
CA GLU A 89 21.64 -18.23 5.13
C GLU A 89 21.05 -18.03 6.53
N GLU A 90 21.66 -18.61 7.57
CA GLU A 90 21.19 -18.55 8.96
C GLU A 90 21.03 -17.10 9.44
N ARG A 91 22.00 -16.25 9.11
CA ARG A 91 22.01 -14.83 9.52
C ARG A 91 21.28 -13.92 8.54
N LYS A 92 20.75 -14.45 7.44
CA LYS A 92 20.07 -13.71 6.36
C LYS A 92 20.89 -12.52 5.89
N VAL A 93 22.20 -12.73 5.70
CA VAL A 93 23.16 -11.64 5.46
C VAL A 93 22.84 -10.89 4.17
N VAL A 94 22.50 -11.62 3.11
CA VAL A 94 22.18 -11.02 1.80
C VAL A 94 20.99 -10.06 1.92
N LEU A 95 19.93 -10.49 2.61
CA LEU A 95 18.75 -9.67 2.86
C LEU A 95 19.11 -8.39 3.63
N ARG A 96 19.85 -8.52 4.73
CA ARG A 96 20.24 -7.36 5.57
C ARG A 96 21.18 -6.39 4.84
N LEU A 97 22.10 -6.90 4.03
CA LEU A 97 22.98 -6.05 3.21
C LEU A 97 22.18 -5.31 2.13
N ASN A 98 21.18 -5.95 1.53
CA ASN A 98 20.29 -5.32 0.56
C ASN A 98 19.39 -4.26 1.21
N GLU A 99 18.83 -4.53 2.39
CA GLU A 99 18.11 -3.53 3.19
C GLU A 99 18.98 -2.31 3.48
N TRP A 100 20.24 -2.55 3.86
CA TRP A 100 21.17 -1.48 4.15
C TRP A 100 21.53 -0.63 2.92
N GLU A 101 21.70 -1.23 1.75
CA GLU A 101 21.86 -0.48 0.49
C GLU A 101 20.61 0.38 0.21
N GLY A 102 19.41 -0.13 0.47
CA GLY A 102 18.17 0.65 0.38
C GLY A 102 18.15 1.88 1.29
N VAL A 103 18.60 1.73 2.55
CA VAL A 103 18.75 2.84 3.50
C VAL A 103 19.80 3.86 3.02
N LEU A 104 20.94 3.38 2.50
CA LEU A 104 22.00 4.23 1.98
C LEU A 104 21.55 5.05 0.77
N GLU A 105 20.82 4.43 -0.16
CA GLU A 105 20.21 5.12 -1.30
C GLU A 105 19.15 6.14 -0.86
N GLY A 106 18.35 5.82 0.15
CA GLY A 106 17.41 6.76 0.76
C GLY A 106 18.13 7.99 1.34
N ALA A 107 19.21 7.77 2.10
CA ALA A 107 20.03 8.84 2.67
C ALA A 107 20.69 9.70 1.58
N ARG A 108 21.27 9.09 0.54
CA ARG A 108 21.84 9.82 -0.61
C ARG A 108 20.80 10.68 -1.31
N ARG A 109 19.58 10.17 -1.50
CA ARG A 109 18.47 10.93 -2.08
C ARG A 109 18.04 12.12 -1.22
N ARG A 110 18.03 11.99 0.11
CA ARG A 110 17.72 13.11 1.02
C ARG A 110 18.79 14.20 0.95
N ARG A 111 20.06 13.82 1.00
CA ARG A 111 21.19 14.75 0.84
C ARG A 111 21.13 15.48 -0.50
N ALA A 112 20.88 14.77 -1.60
CA ALA A 112 20.78 15.36 -2.93
C ALA A 112 19.59 16.33 -3.10
N ARG A 113 18.55 16.20 -2.26
CA ARG A 113 17.38 17.08 -2.26
C ARG A 113 17.56 18.33 -1.36
N GLY A 114 18.71 18.52 -0.73
CA GLY A 114 18.96 19.66 0.16
C GLY A 114 18.21 19.62 1.50
N VAL A 115 17.50 18.52 1.79
CA VAL A 115 16.70 18.36 3.03
C VAL A 115 17.58 18.42 4.28
N ASP A 116 18.87 18.10 4.15
CA ASP A 116 19.85 18.16 5.24
C ASP A 116 20.40 19.59 5.46
N GLU A 117 20.21 20.55 4.54
CA GLU A 117 20.74 21.93 4.65
C GLU A 117 19.69 22.94 5.16
N GLU A 118 18.41 22.77 4.83
CA GLU A 118 17.33 23.70 5.23
C GLU A 118 16.74 23.40 6.62
N GLY A 119 17.08 22.24 7.21
CA GLY A 119 16.61 21.77 8.52
C GLY A 119 17.53 22.10 9.69
N GLY A 120 17.85 23.38 9.90
CA GLY A 120 18.24 23.96 11.20
C GLY A 120 19.34 23.27 12.03
N GLY A 121 20.59 23.72 11.87
CA GLY A 121 21.54 24.05 12.96
C GLY A 121 22.01 22.98 13.97
N GLY A 122 21.43 21.78 14.01
CA GLY A 122 21.88 20.69 14.86
C GLY A 122 22.78 19.74 14.07
N GLY A 123 24.05 19.61 14.45
CA GLY A 123 24.96 18.63 13.85
C GLY A 123 24.42 17.20 13.91
N GLU A 124 25.07 16.25 13.22
CA GLU A 124 24.73 14.82 13.20
C GLU A 124 24.38 14.29 14.60
N VAL A 125 23.07 14.26 14.93
CA VAL A 125 22.62 13.74 16.23
C VAL A 125 22.70 12.23 16.14
N ALA A 126 23.65 11.66 16.87
CA ALA A 126 23.83 10.23 16.89
C ALA A 126 22.57 9.56 17.46
N PRO A 127 22.07 8.46 16.88
CA PRO A 127 20.77 7.86 17.25
C PRO A 127 20.68 7.43 18.72
N HIS A 128 21.83 7.18 19.36
CA HIS A 128 21.91 6.78 20.77
C HIS A 128 21.74 7.95 21.76
N THR A 129 21.81 9.20 21.29
CA THR A 129 21.56 10.39 22.12
C THR A 129 20.12 10.88 22.03
N LEU A 130 19.29 10.27 21.18
CA LEU A 130 17.89 10.66 21.05
C LEU A 130 17.05 10.14 22.23
N PRO A 131 16.18 10.99 22.81
CA PRO A 131 15.25 10.55 23.85
C PRO A 131 14.17 9.64 23.25
N ALA A 132 13.70 8.67 24.05
CA ALA A 132 12.63 7.73 23.67
C ALA A 132 11.40 8.37 22.98
N PRO A 133 10.81 9.50 23.47
CA PRO A 133 9.67 10.12 22.81
C PRO A 133 9.98 10.60 21.38
N ALA A 134 11.21 11.03 21.10
CA ALA A 134 11.62 11.45 19.76
C ALA A 134 11.71 10.26 18.79
N ILE A 135 12.17 9.10 19.27
CA ILE A 135 12.22 7.87 18.48
C ILE A 135 10.80 7.40 18.14
N ILE A 136 9.91 7.42 19.13
CA ILE A 136 8.51 7.02 18.96
C ILE A 136 7.81 7.97 17.98
N SER A 137 7.94 9.28 18.16
CA SER A 137 7.30 10.25 17.27
C SER A 137 7.82 10.16 15.83
N ALA A 138 9.13 9.97 15.65
CA ALA A 138 9.74 9.79 14.32
C ALA A 138 9.21 8.53 13.61
N HIS A 139 8.98 7.43 14.35
CA HIS A 139 8.41 6.21 13.78
C HIS A 139 6.92 6.34 13.47
N LEU A 140 6.15 7.04 14.32
CA LEU A 140 4.71 7.20 14.14
C LEU A 140 4.36 8.24 13.06
N ALA A 141 5.19 9.26 12.87
CA ALA A 141 4.98 10.32 11.87
C ALA A 141 4.66 9.81 10.45
N PRO A 142 5.43 8.90 9.83
CA PRO A 142 5.10 8.39 8.49
C PRO A 142 3.80 7.58 8.45
N ILE A 143 3.47 6.86 9.52
CA ILE A 143 2.22 6.11 9.64
C ILE A 143 1.04 7.09 9.67
N TYR A 144 1.12 8.10 10.53
CA TYR A 144 0.09 9.14 10.62
C TYR A 144 -0.06 9.93 9.32
N ALA A 145 1.03 10.28 8.65
CA ALA A 145 0.99 10.96 7.35
C ALA A 145 0.25 10.11 6.29
N THR A 146 0.52 8.81 6.25
CA THR A 146 -0.15 7.88 5.33
C THR A 146 -1.64 7.77 5.65
N GLN A 147 -2.00 7.60 6.92
CA GLN A 147 -3.40 7.53 7.35
C GLN A 147 -4.15 8.84 7.06
N GLN A 148 -3.52 9.98 7.32
CA GLN A 148 -4.08 11.29 7.01
C GLN A 148 -4.36 11.44 5.52
N SER A 149 -3.43 11.03 4.64
CA SER A 149 -3.66 11.08 3.20
C SER A 149 -4.83 10.19 2.75
N GLN A 150 -4.98 9.00 3.34
CA GLN A 150 -6.08 8.09 3.02
C GLN A 150 -7.43 8.66 3.48
N LEU A 151 -7.49 9.23 4.69
CA LEU A 151 -8.68 9.87 5.22
C LEU A 151 -9.08 11.09 4.40
N ASN A 152 -8.11 11.93 4.02
CA ASN A 152 -8.36 13.09 3.16
C ASN A 152 -8.93 12.66 1.80
N ALA A 153 -8.37 11.61 1.18
CA ALA A 153 -8.88 11.09 -0.09
C ALA A 153 -10.32 10.56 0.04
N LYS A 154 -10.63 9.83 1.12
CA LYS A 154 -11.99 9.36 1.41
C LYS A 154 -12.96 10.52 1.62
N LEU A 155 -12.56 11.52 2.40
CA LEU A 155 -13.36 12.71 2.68
C LEU A 155 -13.64 13.50 1.40
N GLN A 156 -12.63 13.67 0.54
CA GLN A 156 -12.82 14.33 -0.75
C GLN A 156 -13.79 13.54 -1.65
N THR A 157 -13.67 12.22 -1.66
CA THR A 157 -14.58 11.34 -2.42
C THR A 157 -16.02 11.49 -1.92
N THR A 158 -16.26 11.41 -0.60
CA THR A 158 -17.61 11.53 -0.05
C THR A 158 -18.19 12.93 -0.23
N GLN A 159 -17.39 13.98 -0.10
CA GLN A 159 -17.84 15.35 -0.38
C GLN A 159 -18.24 15.52 -1.84
N SER A 160 -17.49 14.95 -2.78
CA SER A 160 -17.86 14.99 -4.21
C SER A 160 -19.17 14.25 -4.49
N GLN A 161 -19.38 13.08 -3.88
CA GLN A 161 -20.61 12.32 -4.00
C GLN A 161 -21.80 13.07 -3.40
N ASN A 162 -21.63 13.67 -2.22
CA ASN A 162 -22.67 14.47 -1.58
C ASN A 162 -23.05 15.69 -2.41
N ALA A 163 -22.08 16.35 -3.05
CA ALA A 163 -22.34 17.48 -3.93
C ALA A 163 -23.17 17.07 -5.15
N ILE A 164 -22.84 15.92 -5.77
CA ILE A 164 -23.61 15.36 -6.90
C ILE A 164 -25.04 15.02 -6.47
N LEU A 165 -25.20 14.32 -5.34
CA LEU A 165 -26.52 13.94 -4.82
C LEU A 165 -27.36 15.16 -4.45
N ALA A 166 -26.76 16.19 -3.85
CA ALA A 166 -27.47 17.42 -3.52
C ALA A 166 -27.98 18.15 -4.77
N GLU A 167 -27.19 18.14 -5.85
CA GLU A 167 -27.60 18.73 -7.12
C GLU A 167 -28.73 17.95 -7.79
N GLU A 168 -28.68 16.62 -7.73
CA GLU A 168 -29.74 15.75 -8.22
C GLU A 168 -31.05 15.97 -7.45
N ILE A 169 -30.99 16.06 -6.11
CA ILE A 169 -32.17 16.34 -5.29
C ILE A 169 -32.80 17.70 -5.64
N LYS A 170 -31.99 18.72 -5.93
CA LYS A 170 -32.51 20.04 -6.35
C LYS A 170 -33.25 19.94 -7.68
N LYS A 171 -32.66 19.28 -8.67
CA LYS A 171 -33.31 19.07 -9.98
C LYS A 171 -34.62 18.31 -9.84
N GLN A 172 -34.64 17.25 -9.04
CA GLN A 172 -35.85 16.47 -8.77
C GLN A 172 -36.92 17.31 -8.06
N ARG A 173 -36.55 18.19 -7.12
CA ARG A 173 -37.49 19.11 -6.48
C ARG A 173 -38.10 20.11 -7.47
N GLU A 174 -37.29 20.70 -8.34
CA GLU A 174 -37.76 21.60 -9.40
C GLU A 174 -38.71 20.90 -10.38
N GLU A 175 -38.41 19.64 -10.73
CA GLU A 175 -39.27 18.81 -11.56
C GLU A 175 -40.61 18.51 -10.87
N ILE A 176 -40.59 18.13 -9.58
CA ILE A 176 -41.81 17.91 -8.79
C ILE A 176 -42.67 19.17 -8.75
N GLU A 177 -42.08 20.35 -8.49
CA GLU A 177 -42.82 21.61 -8.51
C GLU A 177 -43.44 21.93 -9.87
N ARG A 178 -42.74 21.60 -10.96
CA ARG A 178 -43.28 21.76 -12.32
C ARG A 178 -44.45 20.81 -12.58
N LEU A 179 -44.32 19.55 -12.16
CA LEU A 179 -45.39 18.54 -12.30
C LEU A 179 -46.61 18.92 -11.45
N LEU A 180 -46.41 19.38 -10.22
CA LEU A 180 -47.50 19.85 -9.34
C LEU A 180 -48.26 21.01 -9.98
N ARG A 181 -47.57 22.04 -10.47
CA ARG A 181 -48.22 23.16 -11.19
C ARG A 181 -49.00 22.69 -12.42
N SER A 182 -48.48 21.70 -13.15
CA SER A 182 -49.19 21.13 -14.30
C SER A 182 -50.44 20.38 -13.89
N VAL A 183 -50.41 19.64 -12.78
CA VAL A 183 -51.58 18.91 -12.27
C VAL A 183 -52.61 19.89 -11.72
N GLU A 184 -52.20 20.90 -10.97
CA GLU A 184 -53.06 21.98 -10.48
C GLU A 184 -53.79 22.66 -11.65
N GLY A 185 -53.08 23.00 -12.74
CA GLY A 185 -53.71 23.56 -13.94
C GLY A 185 -54.74 22.62 -14.60
N VAL A 186 -54.45 21.31 -14.67
CA VAL A 186 -55.42 20.33 -15.21
C VAL A 186 -56.65 20.18 -14.31
N VAL A 187 -56.48 20.26 -13.00
CA VAL A 187 -57.59 20.25 -12.03
C VAL A 187 -58.44 21.51 -12.19
N GLU A 188 -57.84 22.69 -12.29
CA GLU A 188 -58.56 23.94 -12.55
C GLU A 188 -59.33 23.90 -13.87
N ASP A 189 -58.74 23.33 -14.92
CA ASP A 189 -59.41 23.17 -16.21
C ASP A 189 -60.59 22.18 -16.13
N LEU A 190 -60.46 21.10 -15.35
CA LEU A 190 -61.56 20.16 -15.07
C LEU A 190 -62.68 20.81 -14.26
N ASP A 191 -62.33 21.60 -13.24
CA ASP A 191 -63.29 22.34 -12.42
C ASP A 191 -64.06 23.35 -13.28
N ARG A 192 -63.36 24.09 -14.15
CA ARG A 192 -63.99 25.02 -15.11
C ARG A 192 -64.88 24.29 -16.12
N ALA A 193 -64.44 23.14 -16.63
CA ALA A 193 -65.26 22.30 -17.50
C ALA A 193 -66.53 21.83 -16.77
N ASN A 194 -66.41 21.36 -15.54
CA ASN A 194 -67.53 20.94 -14.71
C ASN A 194 -68.51 22.09 -14.40
N GLU A 195 -68.02 23.29 -14.12
CA GLU A 195 -68.85 24.49 -13.97
C GLU A 195 -69.63 24.80 -15.26
N SER A 196 -68.97 24.72 -16.42
CA SER A 196 -69.61 24.95 -17.72
C SER A 196 -70.72 23.92 -18.02
N PHE A 197 -70.46 22.64 -17.75
CA PHE A 197 -71.49 21.60 -17.83
C PHE A 197 -72.62 21.84 -16.84
N GLY A 198 -72.33 22.30 -15.62
CA GLY A 198 -73.35 22.67 -14.64
C GLY A 198 -74.27 23.79 -15.14
N MET A 199 -73.74 24.79 -15.84
CA MET A 199 -74.56 25.86 -16.44
C MET A 199 -75.45 25.33 -17.57
N GLU A 200 -74.91 24.48 -18.45
CA GLU A 200 -75.68 23.87 -19.55
C GLU A 200 -76.77 22.93 -19.03
N VAL A 201 -76.46 22.08 -18.05
CA VAL A 201 -77.43 21.18 -17.42
C VAL A 201 -78.54 21.96 -16.69
N ASN A 202 -78.21 23.05 -16.01
CA ASN A 202 -79.22 23.92 -15.40
C ASN A 202 -80.07 24.65 -16.44
N GLY A 203 -79.49 25.03 -17.58
CA GLY A 203 -80.22 25.60 -18.73
C GLY A 203 -81.21 24.59 -19.33
N LEU A 204 -80.74 23.39 -19.64
CA LEU A 204 -81.56 22.27 -20.12
C LEU A 204 -82.64 21.87 -19.11
N SER A 205 -82.34 21.88 -17.81
CA SER A 205 -83.34 21.57 -16.77
C SER A 205 -84.44 22.63 -16.71
N ARG A 206 -84.10 23.92 -16.89
CA ARG A 206 -85.11 25.00 -16.99
C ARG A 206 -85.93 24.89 -18.26
N GLU A 207 -85.32 24.54 -19.38
CA GLU A 207 -86.01 24.32 -20.65
C GLU A 207 -86.95 23.10 -20.57
N ALA A 208 -86.53 22.02 -19.93
CA ALA A 208 -87.34 20.84 -19.68
C ALA A 208 -88.54 21.14 -18.77
N LEU A 209 -88.34 21.90 -17.67
CA LEU A 209 -89.44 22.34 -16.80
C LEU A 209 -90.40 23.30 -17.52
N GLY A 210 -89.88 24.16 -18.41
CA GLY A 210 -90.70 25.00 -19.28
C GLY A 210 -91.54 24.19 -20.26
N ALA A 211 -90.94 23.18 -20.91
CA ALA A 211 -91.63 22.28 -21.83
C ALA A 211 -92.68 21.40 -21.11
N GLU A 212 -92.40 20.94 -19.89
CA GLU A 212 -93.33 20.18 -19.07
C GLU A 212 -94.52 21.03 -18.60
N GLY A 213 -94.30 22.33 -18.31
CA GLY A 213 -95.38 23.29 -18.07
C GLY A 213 -96.28 23.50 -19.29
N ILE A 214 -95.69 23.61 -20.49
CA ILE A 214 -96.45 23.77 -21.75
C ILE A 214 -97.25 22.51 -22.09
N LEU A 215 -96.74 21.31 -21.78
CA LEU A 215 -97.45 20.04 -21.96
C LEU A 215 -98.60 19.83 -20.96
N ARG A 216 -98.65 20.57 -19.86
CA ARG A 216 -99.70 20.48 -18.83
C ARG A 216 -100.89 21.41 -19.10
N ASP A 217 -100.71 22.39 -19.97
CA ASP A 217 -101.73 23.38 -20.38
C ASP A 217 -102.40 23.04 -21.74
N VAL A 218 -102.19 21.82 -22.26
CA VAL A 218 -102.89 21.23 -23.43
C VAL A 218 -103.82 20.11 -22.95
#